data_AF-A0A383DHW4-F1
#
_entry.id   AF-A0A383DHW4-F1
#
_cell.length_a   1.000
_cell.length_b   1.000
_cell.length_c   1.000
_cell.angle_alpha   90.00
_cell.angle_beta   90.00
_cell.angle_gamma   90.00
#
_symmetry.space_group_name_H-M   'P 1'
#
loop_
_entity.id
_entity.type
_entity.pdbx_description
1 polymer ?
#
loop_
_entity_poly.entity_id
_entity_poly.type
_entity_poly.pdbx_seq_one_letter_code
_entity_poly.pdbx_strand_id
1 'polypeptide(L)' 'MVLTMDEPVVSGSLEPAETVASLVRDWAQRAPAQVVMREKDFGIWQEYTWERT' A
#
# COMPACT_ATOMS: atom_id res chain seq x y z
N MET A 1 -17.45 45.70 7.39
CA MET A 1 -16.69 44.73 8.20
C MET A 1 -16.34 43.58 7.29
N VAL A 2 -15.10 43.52 6.79
CA VAL A 2 -14.64 42.43 5.91
C VAL A 2 -13.86 41.44 6.77
N LEU A 3 -14.31 40.19 6.77
CA LEU A 3 -13.65 39.12 7.49
C LEU A 3 -12.54 38.57 6.57
N THR A 4 -11.30 38.96 6.80
CA THR A 4 -10.15 38.32 6.15
C THR A 4 -9.98 36.95 6.79
N MET A 5 -10.30 35.89 6.05
CA MET A 5 -9.91 34.53 6.40
C MET A 5 -8.45 34.38 5.99
N ASP A 6 -7.56 34.40 6.98
CA ASP A 6 -6.18 33.92 6.84
C ASP A 6 -6.26 32.40 6.68
N GLU A 7 -6.10 31.90 5.46
CA GLU A 7 -6.06 30.46 5.20
C GLU A 7 -4.74 29.91 5.76
N PRO A 8 -4.77 28.92 6.68
CA PRO A 8 -3.53 28.38 7.21
C PRO A 8 -2.81 27.64 6.09
N VAL A 9 -1.65 28.15 5.68
CA VAL A 9 -0.73 27.42 4.82
C VAL A 9 -0.20 26.22 5.59
N VAL A 10 -0.87 25.07 5.45
CA VAL A 10 -0.39 23.78 5.95
C VAL A 10 0.83 23.40 5.14
N SER A 11 2.00 23.85 5.59
CA SER A 11 3.29 23.27 5.19
C SER A 11 3.53 22.03 6.04
N GLY A 12 2.73 20.99 5.81
CA GLY A 12 3.01 19.67 6.34
C GLY A 12 4.05 18.99 5.45
N SER A 13 5.22 18.65 5.99
CA SER A 13 5.98 17.54 5.38
C SER A 13 5.03 16.35 5.35
N LEU A 14 4.74 15.84 4.15
CA LEU A 14 4.05 14.58 3.98
C LEU A 14 5.00 13.49 4.46
N GLU A 15 5.05 13.28 5.78
CA GLU A 15 5.56 12.03 6.30
C GLU A 15 4.81 10.92 5.55
N PRO A 16 5.52 9.97 4.92
CA PRO A 16 4.87 8.96 4.11
C PRO A 16 3.87 8.23 5.00
N ALA A 17 2.58 8.47 4.75
CA ALA A 17 1.53 7.85 5.54
C ALA A 17 1.68 6.33 5.40
N GLU A 18 1.71 5.63 6.54
CA GLU A 18 1.69 4.18 6.53
C GLU A 18 0.32 3.74 6.00
N THR A 19 0.34 3.20 4.78
CA THR A 19 -0.85 2.66 4.13
C THR A 19 -0.72 1.16 3.99
N VAL A 20 -1.85 0.48 3.82
CA VAL A 20 -1.87 -0.95 3.49
C VAL A 20 -1.02 -1.24 2.25
N ALA A 21 -1.02 -0.36 1.25
CA ALA A 21 -0.18 -0.50 0.06
C ALA A 21 1.32 -0.39 0.37
N SER A 22 1.71 0.52 1.28
CA SER A 22 3.10 0.65 1.74
C SER A 22 3.56 -0.61 2.47
N LEU A 23 2.70 -1.19 3.33
CA LEU A 23 2.99 -2.42 4.06
C LEU A 23 3.10 -3.64 3.13
N VAL A 24 2.19 -3.76 2.17
CA VAL A 24 2.21 -4.80 1.14
C VAL A 24 3.51 -4.75 0.33
N ARG A 25 3.94 -3.54 -0.08
CA ARG A 25 5.19 -3.36 -0.79
C ARG A 25 6.41 -3.75 0.05
N ASP A 26 6.40 -3.40 1.33
CA ASP A 26 7.48 -3.74 2.25
C ASP A 26 7.59 -5.27 2.49
N TRP A 27 6.46 -5.97 2.60
CA TRP A 27 6.43 -7.44 2.68
C TRP A 27 6.94 -8.11 1.41
N ALA A 28 6.55 -7.61 0.24
CA ALA A 28 7.02 -8.11 -1.05
C ALA A 28 8.55 -7.99 -1.18
N GLN A 29 9.15 -6.91 -0.66
CA GLN A 29 10.58 -6.70 -0.67
C GLN A 29 11.33 -7.58 0.34
N ARG A 30 10.75 -7.79 1.52
CA ARG A 30 11.38 -8.60 2.59
C ARG A 30 11.35 -10.10 2.31
N ALA A 31 10.30 -10.60 1.66
CA ALA A 31 10.10 -12.04 1.44
C ALA A 31 9.50 -12.32 0.05
N PRO A 32 10.26 -12.14 -1.04
CA PRO A 32 9.74 -12.25 -2.41
C PRO A 32 9.17 -13.64 -2.74
N ALA A 33 9.74 -14.69 -2.16
CA ALA A 33 9.30 -16.07 -2.36
C ALA A 33 8.06 -16.46 -1.52
N GLN A 34 7.58 -15.58 -0.64
CA GLN A 34 6.41 -15.86 0.18
C GLN A 34 5.14 -15.83 -0.68
N VAL A 35 4.25 -16.80 -0.44
CA VAL A 35 2.93 -16.86 -1.09
C VAL A 35 2.08 -15.68 -0.59
N VAL A 36 1.67 -14.80 -1.50
CA VAL A 36 0.79 -13.66 -1.23
C VAL A 36 -0.68 -14.03 -1.37
N MET A 37 -1.00 -14.85 -2.38
CA MET A 37 -2.37 -15.14 -2.74
C MET A 37 -2.49 -16.59 -3.17
N ARG A 38 -3.62 -17.21 -2.81
CA ARG A 38 -4.02 -18.50 -3.32
C ARG A 38 -5.37 -18.35 -3.99
N GLU A 39 -5.40 -18.58 -5.29
CA GLU A 39 -6.62 -18.59 -6.07
C GLU A 39 -6.99 -20.02 -6.42
N LYS A 40 -8.30 -20.29 -6.47
CA LYS A 40 -8.81 -21.57 -6.94
C LYS A 40 -9.43 -21.36 -8.32
N ASP A 41 -8.83 -21.98 -9.32
CA ASP A 41 -9.31 -21.93 -10.70
C ASP A 41 -9.54 -23.35 -11.24
N PHE A 42 -10.73 -23.62 -11.79
CA PHE A 42 -11.18 -24.95 -12.26
C PHE A 42 -10.93 -26.13 -11.30
N GLY A 43 -10.89 -25.89 -9.99
CA GLY A 43 -10.63 -26.94 -9.00
C GLY A 43 -9.15 -27.15 -8.64
N ILE A 44 -8.25 -26.43 -9.31
CA ILE A 44 -6.80 -26.42 -9.05
C ILE A 44 -6.48 -25.22 -8.16
N TRP A 45 -5.62 -25.42 -7.17
CA TRP A 45 -5.10 -24.32 -6.36
C TRP A 45 -3.85 -23.75 -7.03
N GLN A 46 -3.87 -22.46 -7.32
CA GLN A 46 -2.73 -21.72 -7.80
C GLN A 46 -2.18 -20.85 -6.68
N GLU A 47 -0.87 -20.93 -6.47
CA GLU A 47 -0.16 -20.13 -5.49
C GLU A 47 0.61 -19.01 -6.21
N TYR A 48 0.36 -17.77 -5.81
CA TYR A 48 1.10 -16.62 -6.29
C TYR A 48 2.07 -16.17 -5.20
N THR A 49 3.33 -16.02 -5.57
CA THR A 49 4.37 -15.41 -4.74
C THR A 49 4.56 -13.95 -5.12
N TRP A 50 5.11 -13.15 -4.21
CA TRP A 50 5.35 -11.72 -4.46
C TRP A 50 6.25 -11.46 -5.68
N GLU A 51 7.13 -12.39 -6.03
CA GLU A 51 8.00 -12.32 -7.22
C GLU A 51 7.30 -12.63 -8.55
N ARG A 52 6.14 -13.31 -8.55
CA ARG A 52 5.44 -13.76 -9.77
C ARG A 52 4.11 -13.05 -10.03
N THR A 53 3.87 -11.92 -9.36
CA THR A 53 2.66 -11.09 -9.53
C THR A 53 2.92 -9.92 -10.48
#